data_AF-A0A9E3TVF8-F1
#
_entry.id   AF-A0A9E3TVF8-F1
#
_cell.length_a   1.000
_cell.length_b   1.000
_cell.length_c   1.000
_cell.angle_alpha   90.00
_cell.angle_beta   90.00
_cell.angle_gamma   90.00
#
_symmetry.space_group_name_H-M   'P 1'
#
loop_
_entity.id
_entity.type
_entity.pdbx_description
1 polymer ?
#
loop_
_entity_poly.entity_id
_entity_poly.type
_entity_poly.pdbx_seq_one_letter_code
_entity_poly.pdbx_strand_id
1 'polypeptide(L)'
;VGDVLTSGLLVGSTLTAMFLGHWYLNTPTMQLSPLRRLVILMGVAVGLRAIVSGVGLGLEMADFTHSATVAWFVGLRWLSGIGAVALLVVMTWQTLKIPNTQSATGILYVGVICCFLGELTSQLLSVETHFPL
;
A
#
# COMPACT_ATOMS: atom_id res chain seq x y z
N VAL A 1 -17.90 -4.05 -1.99
CA VAL A 1 -17.72 -3.92 -0.51
C VAL A 1 -16.32 -4.34 -0.07
N GLY A 2 -15.83 -5.53 -0.42
CA GLY A 2 -14.47 -5.98 -0.04
C GLY A 2 -13.33 -5.08 -0.54
N ASP A 3 -13.48 -4.53 -1.74
CA ASP A 3 -12.52 -3.58 -2.33
C ASP A 3 -12.35 -2.31 -1.48
N VAL A 4 -13.44 -1.58 -1.21
CA VAL A 4 -13.46 -0.37 -0.38
C VAL A 4 -12.91 -0.60 1.03
N LEU A 5 -13.19 -1.75 1.64
CA LEU A 5 -12.68 -2.09 2.97
C LEU A 5 -11.16 -2.31 2.95
N THR A 6 -10.64 -3.05 1.98
CA THR A 6 -9.19 -3.31 1.88
C THR A 6 -8.41 -2.06 1.47
N SER A 7 -8.99 -1.22 0.61
CA SER A 7 -8.51 0.12 0.27
C SER A 7 -8.38 1.01 1.52
N GLY A 8 -9.47 1.16 2.27
CA GLY A 8 -9.50 1.97 3.48
C GLY A 8 -8.53 1.48 4.56
N LEU A 9 -8.40 0.16 4.72
CA LEU A 9 -7.43 -0.44 5.63
C LEU A 9 -5.99 -0.14 5.21
N LEU A 10 -5.67 -0.26 3.92
CA LEU A 10 -4.32 0.02 3.42
C LEU A 10 -3.96 1.49 3.57
N VAL A 11 -4.83 2.40 3.12
CA VAL A 11 -4.62 3.84 3.22
C VAL A 11 -4.55 4.29 4.67
N GLY A 12 -5.52 3.87 5.49
CA GLY A 12 -5.59 4.25 6.90
C GLY A 12 -4.40 3.75 7.71
N SER A 13 -3.97 2.50 7.49
CA SER A 13 -2.79 1.94 8.16
C SER A 13 -1.49 2.65 7.78
N THR A 14 -1.32 2.95 6.50
CA THR A 14 -0.12 3.63 5.98
C THR A 14 -0.03 5.06 6.50
N LEU A 15 -1.13 5.82 6.48
CA LEU A 15 -1.22 7.16 7.09
C LEU A 15 -0.95 7.14 8.58
N THR A 16 -1.56 6.21 9.32
CA THR A 16 -1.36 6.10 10.77
C THR A 16 0.09 5.78 11.10
N ALA A 17 0.72 4.87 10.35
CA ALA A 17 2.13 4.53 10.50
C ALA A 17 3.03 5.75 10.25
N MET A 18 2.75 6.51 9.19
CA MET A 18 3.50 7.71 8.83
C MET A 18 3.35 8.83 9.88
N PHE A 19 2.13 9.13 10.33
CA PHE A 19 1.90 10.15 11.37
C PHE A 19 2.58 9.77 12.68
N LEU A 20 2.48 8.49 13.07
CA LEU A 20 3.20 8.00 14.23
C LEU A 20 4.71 8.16 14.00
N GLY A 21 5.25 7.75 12.86
CA GLY A 21 6.68 7.94 12.53
C GLY A 21 7.13 9.41 12.63
N HIS A 22 6.29 10.36 12.24
CA HIS A 22 6.59 11.79 12.40
C HIS A 22 6.66 12.21 13.87
N TRP A 23 5.79 11.69 14.73
CA TRP A 23 5.89 11.90 16.18
C TRP A 23 7.20 11.37 16.78
N TYR A 24 7.73 10.24 16.28
CA TYR A 24 9.03 9.71 16.72
C TYR A 24 10.23 10.59 16.34
N LEU A 25 10.10 11.47 15.34
CA LEU A 25 11.14 12.47 15.03
C LEU A 25 11.23 13.54 16.13
N ASN A 26 10.09 13.94 16.67
CA ASN A 26 9.97 15.01 17.66
C ASN A 26 10.12 14.49 19.10
N THR A 27 9.93 13.18 19.34
CA THR A 27 10.06 12.57 20.67
C THR A 27 10.79 11.22 20.59
N PRO A 28 12.15 11.22 20.59
CA PRO A 28 12.94 10.01 20.35
C PRO A 28 12.87 8.96 21.47
N THR A 29 12.34 9.30 22.65
CA THR A 29 12.28 8.43 23.83
C THR A 29 11.08 7.45 23.81
N MET A 30 10.26 7.48 22.77
CA MET A 30 9.09 6.61 22.64
C MET A 30 9.47 5.15 22.33
N GLN A 31 8.69 4.20 22.86
CA GLN A 31 8.91 2.77 22.65
C GLN A 31 8.60 2.37 21.20
N LEU A 32 9.52 1.77 20.45
CA LEU A 32 9.30 1.35 19.04
C LEU A 32 8.19 0.29 18.80
N SER A 33 7.57 -0.25 19.86
CA SER A 33 6.60 -1.36 19.75
C SER A 33 5.32 -1.00 18.97
N PRO A 34 4.69 0.19 19.12
CA PRO A 34 3.49 0.54 18.36
C PRO A 34 3.78 0.77 16.88
N LEU A 35 4.93 1.38 16.56
CA LEU A 35 5.34 1.61 15.17
C LEU A 35 5.57 0.29 14.43
N ARG A 36 6.22 -0.70 15.07
CA ARG A 36 6.38 -2.05 14.52
C ARG A 36 5.04 -2.73 14.27
N ARG A 37 4.07 -2.60 15.18
CA ARG A 37 2.72 -3.15 14.99
C ARG A 37 2.01 -2.53 13.79
N LEU A 38 2.13 -1.21 13.59
CA LEU A 38 1.54 -0.54 12.43
C LEU A 38 2.20 -0.96 11.11
N VAL A 39 3.51 -1.14 11.08
CA VAL A 39 4.21 -1.65 9.87
C VAL A 39 3.77 -3.07 9.54
N ILE A 40 3.57 -3.94 10.53
CA ILE A 40 2.99 -5.27 10.32
C ILE A 40 1.56 -5.16 9.77
N LEU A 41 0.73 -4.30 10.35
CA LEU A 41 -0.65 -4.09 9.91
C LEU A 41 -0.70 -3.57 8.46
N MET A 42 0.20 -2.65 8.09
CA MET A 42 0.38 -2.18 6.73
C MET A 42 0.78 -3.32 5.78
N GLY A 43 1.70 -4.20 6.21
CA GLY A 43 2.07 -5.41 5.45
C GLY A 43 0.89 -6.37 5.22
N VAL A 44 0.09 -6.61 6.26
CA VAL A 44 -1.14 -7.41 6.16
C VAL A 44 -2.15 -6.75 5.20
N ALA A 45 -2.33 -5.43 5.29
CA ALA A 45 -3.23 -4.68 4.42
C ALA A 45 -2.80 -4.76 2.95
N VAL A 46 -1.51 -4.63 2.65
CA VAL A 46 -0.97 -4.82 1.29
C VAL A 46 -1.22 -6.24 0.80
N GLY A 47 -0.99 -7.25 1.65
CA GLY A 47 -1.25 -8.65 1.31
C GLY A 47 -2.72 -8.91 0.95
N LEU A 48 -3.65 -8.39 1.76
CA LEU A 48 -5.08 -8.47 1.47
C LEU A 48 -5.44 -7.75 0.18
N ARG A 49 -4.88 -6.55 -0.06
CA ARG A 49 -5.09 -5.80 -1.30
C ARG A 49 -4.59 -6.57 -2.52
N ALA A 50 -3.41 -7.18 -2.42
CA ALA A 50 -2.83 -7.99 -3.48
C ALA A 50 -3.68 -9.22 -3.83
N ILE A 51 -4.30 -9.86 -2.83
CA ILE A 51 -5.22 -10.99 -3.06
C ILE A 51 -6.48 -10.50 -3.79
N VAL A 52 -7.10 -9.41 -3.32
CA VAL A 52 -8.32 -8.87 -3.95
C VAL A 52 -8.05 -8.43 -5.39
N SER A 53 -7.00 -7.64 -5.62
CA SER A 53 -6.56 -7.21 -6.95
C SER A 53 -6.12 -8.37 -7.84
N GLY A 54 -5.49 -9.40 -7.28
CA GLY A 54 -5.08 -10.61 -7.99
C GLY A 54 -6.26 -11.45 -8.47
N VAL A 55 -7.28 -11.61 -7.62
CA VAL A 55 -8.52 -12.28 -8.01
C VAL A 55 -9.26 -11.48 -9.08
N GLY A 56 -9.35 -10.15 -8.92
CA GLY A 56 -9.95 -9.28 -9.95
C GLY A 56 -9.25 -9.40 -11.29
N LEU A 57 -7.91 -9.36 -11.30
CA LEU A 57 -7.11 -9.52 -12.52
C LEU A 57 -7.35 -10.88 -13.20
N GLY A 58 -7.42 -11.97 -12.42
CA GLY A 58 -7.68 -13.31 -12.96
C GLY A 58 -9.06 -13.45 -13.60
N LEU A 59 -10.07 -12.76 -13.07
CA LEU A 59 -11.41 -12.70 -13.65
C LEU A 59 -11.45 -11.81 -14.89
N GLU A 60 -10.78 -10.66 -14.86
CA GLU A 60 -10.68 -9.72 -15.98
C GLU A 60 -9.97 -10.35 -17.18
N MET A 61 -8.91 -11.15 -16.98
CA MET A 61 -8.20 -11.86 -18.05
C MET A 61 -9.03 -12.95 -18.72
N ALA A 62 -10.12 -13.40 -18.08
CA ALA A 62 -11.07 -14.33 -18.69
C ALA A 62 -12.05 -13.60 -19.64
N ASP A 63 -12.21 -12.28 -19.51
CA ASP A 63 -12.99 -11.44 -20.41
C ASP A 63 -12.08 -10.80 -21.48
N PHE A 64 -12.32 -11.13 -22.76
CA PHE A 64 -11.41 -10.91 -23.89
C PHE A 64 -11.27 -9.46 -24.40
N THR A 65 -11.74 -8.45 -23.65
CA THR A 65 -11.68 -7.03 -24.05
C THR A 65 -10.55 -6.30 -23.34
N HIS A 66 -9.35 -6.31 -23.92
CA HIS A 66 -8.22 -5.55 -23.40
C HIS A 66 -7.84 -4.38 -24.30
N SER A 67 -8.06 -3.16 -23.82
CA SER A 67 -7.46 -1.96 -24.37
C SER A 67 -6.02 -1.81 -23.85
N ALA A 68 -5.08 -1.39 -24.71
CA ALA A 68 -3.69 -1.15 -24.32
C ALA A 68 -3.56 -0.15 -23.15
N THR A 69 -4.50 0.79 -23.06
CA THR A 69 -4.58 1.78 -21.97
C THR A 69 -4.87 1.12 -20.62
N VAL A 70 -5.84 0.20 -20.56
CA VAL A 70 -6.19 -0.53 -19.34
C VAL A 70 -5.01 -1.35 -18.84
N ALA A 71 -4.30 -2.05 -19.75
CA ALA A 71 -3.11 -2.82 -19.40
C ALA A 71 -2.00 -1.95 -18.79
N TRP A 72 -1.81 -0.73 -19.28
CA TRP A 72 -0.83 0.21 -18.71
C TRP A 72 -1.22 0.65 -17.29
N PHE A 73 -2.50 0.99 -17.07
CA PHE A 73 -2.99 1.36 -15.73
C PHE A 73 -2.93 0.18 -14.74
N VAL A 74 -3.22 -1.04 -15.19
CA VAL A 74 -3.01 -2.25 -14.38
C VAL A 74 -1.53 -2.40 -14.01
N GLY A 75 -0.61 -2.24 -14.97
CA GLY A 75 0.83 -2.25 -14.68
C GLY A 75 1.22 -1.20 -13.64
N LEU A 76 0.72 0.03 -13.78
CA LEU A 76 0.95 1.12 -12.83
C LEU A 76 0.40 0.78 -11.44
N ARG A 77 -0.80 0.20 -11.36
CA ARG A 77 -1.46 -0.24 -10.12
C ARG A 77 -0.65 -1.28 -9.37
N TRP A 78 -0.18 -2.31 -10.07
CA TRP A 78 0.61 -3.39 -9.48
C TRP A 78 2.00 -2.92 -9.06
N LEU A 79 2.65 -2.07 -9.86
CA LEU A 79 3.97 -1.56 -9.54
C LEU A 79 3.95 -0.54 -8.40
N SER A 80 3.09 0.48 -8.48
CA SER A 80 3.06 1.59 -7.52
C SER A 80 2.28 1.29 -6.24
N GLY A 81 1.18 0.56 -6.31
CA GLY A 81 0.29 0.33 -5.17
C GLY A 81 0.58 -0.93 -4.37
N ILE A 82 1.03 -2.00 -5.04
CA ILE A 82 1.26 -3.30 -4.39
C ILE A 82 2.75 -3.54 -4.24
N GLY A 83 3.50 -3.58 -5.36
CA GLY A 83 4.92 -3.88 -5.37
C GLY A 83 5.75 -2.86 -4.59
N ALA A 84 5.60 -1.57 -4.90
CA ALA A 84 6.34 -0.51 -4.20
C ALA A 84 5.96 -0.44 -2.72
N VAL A 85 4.67 -0.53 -2.37
CA VAL A 85 4.25 -0.47 -0.95
C VAL A 85 4.74 -1.69 -0.18
N ALA A 86 4.69 -2.90 -0.75
CA ALA A 86 5.26 -4.10 -0.13
C ALA A 86 6.77 -3.97 0.11
N LEU A 87 7.50 -3.48 -0.89
CA LEU A 87 8.94 -3.20 -0.77
C LEU A 87 9.21 -2.21 0.37
N LEU A 88 8.46 -1.11 0.42
CA LEU A 88 8.62 -0.07 1.44
C LEU A 88 8.29 -0.59 2.84
N VAL A 89 7.28 -1.45 3.01
CA VAL A 89 7.01 -2.14 4.30
C VAL A 89 8.23 -2.95 4.73
N VAL A 90 8.83 -3.73 3.81
CA VAL A 90 10.02 -4.53 4.10
C VAL A 90 11.20 -3.63 4.46
N MET A 91 11.43 -2.55 3.71
CA MET A 91 12.49 -1.58 4.01
C MET A 91 12.29 -0.92 5.36
N THR A 92 11.08 -0.43 5.68
CA THR A 92 10.77 0.14 7.00
C THR A 92 11.00 -0.88 8.10
N TRP A 93 10.58 -2.13 7.92
CA TRP A 93 10.81 -3.19 8.90
C TRP A 93 12.29 -3.44 9.15
N GLN A 94 13.10 -3.50 8.09
CA GLN A 94 14.54 -3.66 8.21
C GLN A 94 15.17 -2.44 8.90
N THR A 95 14.76 -1.22 8.52
CA THR A 95 15.25 0.01 9.14
C THR A 95 14.92 0.06 10.61
N LEU A 96 13.75 -0.41 11.05
CA LEU A 96 13.33 -0.44 12.46
C LEU A 96 14.02 -1.54 13.31
N LYS A 97 14.80 -2.45 12.72
CA LYS A 97 15.66 -3.39 13.48
C LYS A 97 16.79 -2.65 14.17
N ILE A 98 17.30 -1.61 13.53
CA ILE A 98 18.20 -0.60 14.11
C ILE A 98 17.28 0.55 14.56
N PRO A 99 17.44 1.18 15.72
CA PRO A 99 16.49 2.22 16.18
C PRO A 99 16.62 3.56 15.41
N ASN A 100 16.85 3.52 14.08
CA ASN A 100 16.90 4.69 13.21
C ASN A 100 15.48 5.08 12.76
N THR A 101 14.78 5.79 13.64
CA THR A 101 13.40 6.27 13.39
C THR A 101 13.34 7.31 12.28
N GLN A 102 14.39 8.13 12.11
CA GLN A 102 14.39 9.19 11.10
C GLN A 102 14.32 8.65 9.68
N SER A 103 15.14 7.65 9.37
CA SER A 103 15.11 6.99 8.07
C SER A 103 13.81 6.20 7.86
N ALA A 104 13.34 5.49 8.89
CA ALA A 104 12.10 4.71 8.83
C ALA A 104 10.89 5.60 8.48
N THR A 105 10.80 6.79 9.09
CA THR A 105 9.74 7.75 8.80
C THR A 105 9.81 8.26 7.36
N GLY A 106 11.01 8.57 6.85
CA GLY A 106 11.18 8.97 5.44
C GLY A 106 10.67 7.92 4.45
N ILE A 107 10.90 6.63 4.74
CA ILE A 107 10.37 5.51 3.94
C ILE A 107 8.84 5.47 4.00
N LEU A 108 8.24 5.70 5.17
CA LEU A 108 6.78 5.73 5.34
C LEU A 108 6.12 6.88 4.57
N TYR A 109 6.76 8.05 4.45
CA TYR A 109 6.28 9.14 3.59
C TYR A 109 6.17 8.70 2.13
N VAL A 110 7.21 8.05 1.59
CA VAL A 110 7.17 7.48 0.24
C VAL A 110 6.09 6.41 0.14
N GLY A 111 5.92 5.60 1.20
CA GLY A 111 4.85 4.61 1.32
C GLY A 111 3.46 5.19 1.12
N VAL A 112 3.17 6.35 1.74
CA VAL A 112 1.88 7.06 1.56
C VAL A 112 1.69 7.49 0.11
N ILE A 113 2.72 8.06 -0.52
CA ILE A 113 2.64 8.53 -1.92
C ILE A 113 2.36 7.35 -2.86
N CYS A 114 3.11 6.25 -2.73
CA CYS A 114 2.91 5.03 -3.52
C CYS A 114 1.53 4.41 -3.27
N CYS A 115 1.08 4.37 -2.01
CA CYS A 115 -0.23 3.87 -1.64
C CYS A 115 -1.35 4.70 -2.31
N PHE A 116 -1.28 6.03 -2.25
CA PHE A 116 -2.27 6.89 -2.89
C PHE A 116 -2.24 6.76 -4.41
N LEU A 117 -1.06 6.73 -5.03
CA LEU A 117 -0.94 6.57 -6.47
C LEU A 117 -1.59 5.26 -6.94
N GLY A 118 -1.31 4.16 -6.24
CA GLY A 118 -1.89 2.86 -6.53
C GLY A 118 -3.40 2.83 -6.35
N GLU A 119 -3.90 3.41 -5.27
CA GLU A 119 -5.33 3.39 -4.95
C GLU A 119 -6.16 4.30 -5.87
N LEU A 120 -5.63 5.47 -6.23
CA LEU A 120 -6.25 6.33 -7.25
C LEU A 120 -6.30 5.65 -8.62
N THR A 121 -5.25 4.90 -8.96
CA THR A 121 -5.24 4.10 -10.20
C THR A 121 -6.30 3.00 -10.16
N SER A 122 -6.49 2.34 -9.01
CA SER A 122 -7.56 1.35 -8.78
C SER A 122 -8.95 1.95 -8.99
N GLN A 123 -9.19 3.13 -8.44
CA GLN A 123 -10.46 3.85 -8.62
C GLN A 123 -10.70 4.23 -10.08
N LEU A 124 -9.66 4.67 -10.80
CA LEU A 124 -9.79 4.98 -12.23
C LEU A 124 -10.11 3.74 -13.07
N LEU A 125 -9.47 2.61 -12.78
CA LEU A 125 -9.74 1.32 -13.42
C LEU A 125 -11.18 0.86 -13.18
N SER A 126 -11.69 1.02 -11.95
CA SER A 126 -13.06 0.61 -11.59
C SER A 126 -14.19 1.31 -12.37
N VAL A 127 -13.87 2.38 -13.11
CA VAL A 127 -14.82 3.04 -14.02
C VAL A 127 -14.97 2.26 -15.34
N GLU A 128 -13.90 1.62 -15.80
CA GLU A 128 -13.85 0.87 -17.06
C GLU A 128 -13.99 -0.64 -16.85
N THR A 129 -13.65 -1.16 -15.67
CA THR A 129 -13.61 -2.60 -15.37
C THR A 129 -14.71 -3.01 -14.39
N HIS A 130 -15.24 -4.22 -14.58
CA HIS A 130 -16.29 -4.77 -13.71
C HIS A 130 -15.73 -5.37 -12.42
N PHE A 131 -14.43 -5.71 -12.39
CA PHE A 131 -13.78 -6.33 -11.25
C PHE A 131 -12.77 -5.39 -10.57
N PRO A 132 -12.52 -5.58 -9.26
CA PRO A 132 -11.59 -4.74 -8.50
C PRO A 132 -10.13 -5.05 -8.87
N LEU A 133 -9.41 -4.05 -9.40
CA LEU A 133 -8.00 -4.14 -9.84
C LEU A 133 -7.06 -3.28 -9.00
#